data_AF-B0X632-F1
#
_entry.id   AF-B0X632-F1
#
_cell.length_a   1.000
_cell.length_b   1.000
_cell.length_c   1.000
_cell.angle_alpha   90.00
_cell.angle_beta   90.00
_cell.angle_gamma   90.00
#
_symmetry.space_group_name_H-M   'P 1'
#
loop_
_entity.id
_entity.type
_entity.pdbx_description
1 polymer ?
#
loop_
_entity_poly.entity_id
_entity_poly.type
_entity_poly.pdbx_seq_one_letter_code
_entity_poly.pdbx_strand_id
1 'polypeptide(L)'
;MVEKLDHLIIKSEPFYAVEDAELLNGITGQDGDLRGLCLNRLGLSEDTVTLLEAQQIDVECLKKMRFEDVDVLFENRPLGPKVHFREALMLWRIELGLPMRSLRVMAFRKRSGEHDGSACNGTGPKCSRGQFHGPVDQLGVVTPATTPELVVKPNKVPPNIDYKQFSWPMTTEVLRDILASCSVGRMILHSAELATLEKSFQSQLTAIMIDYHMAHDAKITAMQLENYSRCITMLFPHENKTTYHIPRGPTRRNPGGSLYSRFINQKISKKALAIGSGMASSSPFLT
;
A
#
# COMPACT_ATOMS: atom_id res chain seq x y z
N MET A 1 17.88 67.97 -25.87
CA MET A 1 18.18 66.61 -25.38
C MET A 1 16.83 65.95 -25.17
N VAL A 2 16.23 65.21 -26.12
CA VAL A 2 16.63 63.87 -26.66
C VAL A 2 17.06 62.99 -25.48
N GLU A 3 16.37 61.94 -25.03
CA GLU A 3 15.75 60.74 -25.66
C GLU A 3 14.60 60.23 -24.74
N LYS A 4 13.39 59.87 -25.18
CA LYS A 4 12.86 58.77 -26.04
C LYS A 4 12.57 57.43 -25.31
N LEU A 5 11.27 57.07 -25.34
CA LEU A 5 10.64 55.75 -25.58
C LEU A 5 10.88 54.64 -24.51
N ASP A 6 9.93 53.79 -24.09
CA ASP A 6 8.64 53.43 -24.67
C ASP A 6 7.83 52.48 -23.75
N HIS A 7 6.51 52.46 -23.98
CA HIS A 7 5.55 51.33 -23.96
C HIS A 7 5.36 50.48 -22.67
N LEU A 8 4.16 50.01 -22.27
CA LEU A 8 2.99 49.59 -23.02
C LEU A 8 1.74 49.67 -22.11
N ILE A 9 0.66 50.25 -22.63
CA ILE A 9 -0.70 50.15 -22.10
C ILE A 9 -1.33 48.90 -22.72
N ILE A 10 -1.81 47.96 -21.91
CA ILE A 10 -2.85 47.01 -22.33
C ILE A 10 -3.99 47.11 -21.33
N LYS A 11 -5.08 47.74 -21.79
CA LYS A 11 -6.42 47.61 -21.23
C LYS A 11 -7.01 46.28 -21.72
N SER A 12 -7.62 45.52 -20.84
CA SER A 12 -8.65 44.56 -21.22
C SER A 12 -9.65 44.42 -20.07
N GLU A 13 -10.86 44.90 -20.35
CA GLU A 13 -12.04 44.88 -19.50
C GLU A 13 -12.53 43.46 -19.18
N PRO A 14 -13.35 43.29 -18.12
CA PRO A 14 -14.01 42.04 -17.79
C PRO A 14 -15.34 41.93 -18.57
N PHE A 15 -15.60 40.83 -19.27
CA PHE A 15 -16.94 40.59 -19.80
C PHE A 15 -17.26 39.10 -20.03
N TYR A 16 -18.51 38.79 -19.68
CA TYR A 16 -19.31 37.58 -19.90
C TYR A 16 -19.17 36.40 -18.94
N ALA A 17 -20.04 36.45 -17.92
CA ALA A 17 -20.90 35.32 -17.60
C ALA A 17 -21.67 34.89 -18.87
N VAL A 18 -21.49 33.64 -19.29
CA VAL A 18 -22.44 32.89 -20.09
C VAL A 18 -22.48 31.48 -19.50
N GLU A 19 -23.70 31.05 -19.21
CA GLU A 19 -24.07 29.70 -18.83
C GLU A 19 -23.70 28.74 -19.96
N ASP A 20 -22.88 27.73 -19.68
CA ASP A 20 -22.79 26.53 -20.52
C ASP A 20 -23.13 25.31 -19.65
N ALA A 21 -24.44 25.13 -19.46
CA ALA A 21 -25.05 23.93 -18.87
C ALA A 21 -25.20 22.77 -19.89
N GLU A 22 -24.46 22.79 -21.01
CA GLU A 22 -24.64 21.81 -22.11
C GLU A 22 -23.42 20.93 -22.44
N LEU A 23 -22.33 20.98 -21.68
CA LEU A 23 -21.17 20.07 -21.86
C LEU A 23 -21.25 18.76 -21.04
N LEU A 24 -22.43 18.41 -20.52
CA LEU A 24 -22.63 17.21 -19.68
C LEU A 24 -23.54 16.14 -20.29
N ASN A 25 -23.99 16.29 -21.55
CA ASN A 25 -24.87 15.33 -22.22
C ASN A 25 -24.23 14.57 -23.41
N GLY A 26 -22.90 14.43 -23.45
CA GLY A 26 -22.18 13.78 -24.56
C GLY A 26 -21.59 12.38 -24.30
N ILE A 27 -21.59 11.84 -23.07
CA ILE A 27 -20.87 10.58 -22.76
C ILE A 27 -21.81 9.37 -22.76
N THR A 28 -22.63 9.24 -23.81
CA THR A 28 -23.38 8.01 -24.09
C THR A 28 -23.40 7.80 -25.60
N GLY A 29 -22.32 7.24 -26.15
CA GLY A 29 -22.34 6.72 -27.52
C GLY A 29 -21.01 6.81 -28.25
N GLN A 30 -20.14 5.81 -28.04
CA GLN A 30 -19.25 5.18 -29.03
C GLN A 30 -18.09 4.37 -28.38
N ASP A 31 -18.32 3.67 -27.27
CA ASP A 31 -17.38 2.63 -26.78
C ASP A 31 -17.42 1.34 -27.64
N GLY A 32 -17.81 1.44 -28.91
CA GLY A 32 -17.92 0.30 -29.83
C GLY A 32 -16.61 -0.06 -30.54
N ASP A 33 -15.68 0.89 -30.63
CA ASP A 33 -14.38 0.68 -31.28
C ASP A 33 -13.28 0.39 -30.23
N LEU A 34 -12.72 -0.81 -30.31
CA LEU A 34 -11.61 -1.26 -29.45
C LEU A 34 -10.41 -0.33 -29.56
N ARG A 35 -10.09 0.12 -30.79
CA ARG A 35 -8.91 0.95 -31.05
C ARG A 35 -9.06 2.32 -30.41
N GLY A 36 -10.20 2.98 -30.62
CA GLY A 36 -10.53 4.25 -29.98
C GLY A 36 -10.49 4.16 -28.45
N LEU A 37 -11.05 3.10 -27.88
CA LEU A 37 -10.98 2.85 -26.44
C LEU A 37 -9.53 2.72 -25.96
N CYS A 38 -8.74 1.85 -26.59
CA CYS A 38 -7.40 1.53 -26.14
C CYS A 38 -6.40 2.68 -26.29
N LEU A 39 -6.42 3.40 -27.42
CA LEU A 39 -5.47 4.47 -27.69
C LEU A 39 -5.86 5.77 -26.99
N ASN A 40 -7.12 6.18 -27.10
CA ASN A 40 -7.54 7.52 -26.66
C ASN A 40 -7.92 7.55 -25.18
N ARG A 41 -8.54 6.47 -24.66
CA ARG A 41 -9.04 6.44 -23.29
C ARG A 41 -8.11 5.69 -22.34
N LEU A 42 -7.61 4.52 -22.75
CA LEU A 42 -6.70 3.72 -21.93
C LEU A 42 -5.23 4.13 -22.05
N GLY A 43 -4.87 4.94 -23.07
CA GLY A 43 -3.48 5.40 -23.28
C GLY A 43 -2.50 4.25 -23.56
N LEU A 44 -2.97 3.18 -24.20
CA LEU A 44 -2.15 2.01 -24.50
C LEU A 44 -1.28 2.24 -25.74
N SER A 45 -0.17 1.52 -25.84
CA SER A 45 0.67 1.54 -27.04
C SER A 45 0.03 0.79 -28.20
N GLU A 46 0.35 1.19 -29.44
CA GLU A 46 -0.13 0.52 -30.67
C GLU A 46 0.19 -0.99 -30.67
N ASP A 47 1.37 -1.37 -30.15
CA ASP A 47 1.77 -2.76 -29.99
C ASP A 47 0.81 -3.56 -29.10
N THR A 48 0.30 -2.92 -28.03
CA THR A 48 -0.65 -3.55 -27.10
C THR A 48 -2.01 -3.71 -27.77
N VAL A 49 -2.45 -2.72 -28.56
CA VAL A 49 -3.71 -2.80 -29.30
C VAL A 49 -3.67 -3.90 -30.36
N THR A 50 -2.57 -3.96 -31.12
CA THR A 50 -2.33 -5.01 -32.10
C THR A 50 -2.34 -6.40 -31.46
N LEU A 51 -1.80 -6.53 -30.24
CA LEU A 51 -1.86 -7.78 -29.48
C LEU A 51 -3.30 -8.17 -29.11
N LEU A 52 -4.13 -7.21 -28.68
CA LEU A 52 -5.54 -7.47 -28.35
C LEU A 52 -6.34 -7.90 -29.58
N GLU A 53 -6.13 -7.22 -30.71
CA GLU A 53 -6.76 -7.55 -31.99
C GLU A 53 -6.33 -8.97 -32.45
N ALA A 54 -5.04 -9.29 -32.36
CA ALA A 54 -4.51 -10.60 -32.74
C ALA A 54 -5.08 -11.75 -31.88
N GLN A 55 -5.45 -11.47 -30.63
CA GLN A 55 -6.07 -12.43 -29.71
C GLN A 55 -7.62 -12.38 -29.76
N GLN A 56 -8.21 -11.63 -30.70
CA GLN A 56 -9.65 -11.44 -30.85
C GLN A 56 -10.33 -10.93 -29.56
N ILE A 57 -9.66 -10.07 -28.81
CA ILE A 57 -10.20 -9.47 -27.59
C ILE A 57 -10.99 -8.22 -27.97
N ASP A 58 -12.32 -8.30 -27.83
CA ASP A 58 -13.22 -7.15 -28.00
C ASP A 58 -13.46 -6.39 -26.68
N VAL A 59 -14.21 -5.28 -26.76
CA VAL A 59 -14.54 -4.44 -25.60
C VAL A 59 -15.30 -5.24 -24.54
N GLU A 60 -16.16 -6.18 -24.95
CA GLU A 60 -16.91 -7.05 -24.04
C GLU A 60 -16.00 -8.05 -23.31
N CYS A 61 -14.97 -8.57 -23.99
CA CYS A 61 -13.92 -9.36 -23.37
C CYS A 61 -13.16 -8.53 -22.34
N LEU A 62 -12.79 -7.28 -22.63
CA LEU A 62 -12.12 -6.40 -21.66
C LEU A 62 -12.95 -6.17 -20.39
N LYS A 63 -14.27 -6.02 -20.52
CA LYS A 63 -15.21 -5.91 -19.38
C LYS A 63 -15.30 -7.17 -18.52
N LYS A 64 -14.86 -8.33 -19.03
CA LYS A 64 -14.89 -9.62 -18.31
C LYS A 64 -13.49 -10.12 -17.92
N MET A 65 -12.45 -9.56 -18.52
CA MET A 65 -11.05 -9.94 -18.33
C MET A 65 -10.63 -9.88 -16.86
N ARG A 66 -9.89 -10.90 -16.40
CA ARG A 66 -9.36 -10.99 -15.04
C ARG A 66 -7.85 -10.80 -15.07
N PHE A 67 -7.28 -10.66 -13.88
CA PHE A 67 -5.83 -10.53 -13.72
C PHE A 67 -5.05 -11.72 -14.27
N GLU A 68 -5.58 -12.92 -14.12
CA GLU A 68 -4.99 -14.14 -14.64
C GLU A 68 -4.99 -14.14 -16.18
N ASP A 69 -6.02 -13.57 -16.80
CA ASP A 69 -6.12 -13.47 -18.26
C ASP A 69 -5.12 -12.44 -18.80
N VAL A 70 -4.89 -11.35 -18.08
CA VAL A 70 -3.79 -10.39 -18.38
C VAL A 70 -2.42 -11.05 -18.20
N ASP A 71 -2.26 -11.90 -17.19
CA ASP A 71 -1.01 -12.59 -16.94
C ASP A 71 -0.63 -13.53 -18.10
N VAL A 72 -1.63 -14.21 -18.68
CA VAL A 72 -1.48 -15.05 -19.87
C VAL A 72 -1.28 -14.22 -21.14
N LEU A 73 -2.04 -13.13 -21.34
CA LEU A 73 -1.92 -12.28 -22.53
C LEU A 73 -0.49 -11.74 -22.73
N PHE A 74 0.20 -11.45 -21.63
CA PHE A 74 1.56 -10.93 -21.63
C PHE A 74 2.61 -11.98 -21.23
N GLU A 75 2.28 -13.27 -21.32
CA GLU A 75 3.25 -14.33 -21.08
C GLU A 75 4.42 -14.21 -22.08
N ASN A 76 5.66 -14.27 -21.57
CA ASN A 76 6.89 -14.05 -22.33
C ASN A 76 7.07 -12.64 -22.95
N ARG A 77 6.28 -11.65 -22.53
CA ARG A 77 6.46 -10.24 -22.92
C ARG A 77 7.17 -9.45 -21.81
N PRO A 78 7.75 -8.28 -22.13
CA PRO A 78 8.31 -7.39 -21.12
C PRO A 78 7.27 -7.01 -20.06
N LEU A 79 7.71 -6.91 -18.81
CA LEU A 79 6.83 -6.62 -17.67
C LEU A 79 6.19 -5.22 -17.76
N GLY A 80 6.87 -4.23 -18.36
CA GLY A 80 6.40 -2.85 -18.45
C GLY A 80 5.03 -2.70 -19.11
N PRO A 81 4.85 -3.10 -20.39
CA PRO A 81 3.56 -3.08 -21.07
C PRO A 81 2.45 -3.81 -20.31
N LYS A 82 2.77 -4.94 -19.68
CA LYS A 82 1.83 -5.69 -18.83
C LYS A 82 1.34 -4.87 -17.64
N VAL A 83 2.23 -4.17 -16.95
CA VAL A 83 1.87 -3.31 -15.80
C VAL A 83 0.99 -2.16 -16.26
N HIS A 84 1.37 -1.45 -17.32
CA HIS A 84 0.60 -0.34 -17.87
C HIS A 84 -0.80 -0.77 -18.33
N PHE A 85 -0.89 -1.88 -19.07
CA PHE A 85 -2.17 -2.41 -19.50
C PHE A 85 -3.06 -2.79 -18.30
N ARG A 86 -2.49 -3.46 -17.30
CA ARG A 86 -3.21 -3.88 -16.09
C ARG A 86 -3.76 -2.69 -15.30
N GLU A 87 -2.97 -1.62 -15.17
CA GLU A 87 -3.38 -0.39 -14.49
C GLU A 87 -4.48 0.34 -15.27
N ALA A 88 -4.29 0.57 -16.58
CA ALA A 88 -5.28 1.23 -17.42
C ALA A 88 -6.61 0.48 -17.47
N LEU A 89 -6.57 -0.85 -17.66
CA LEU A 89 -7.75 -1.70 -17.66
C LEU A 89 -8.47 -1.66 -16.30
N MET A 90 -7.73 -1.63 -15.20
CA MET A 90 -8.30 -1.55 -13.86
C MET A 90 -9.04 -0.22 -13.65
N LEU A 91 -8.42 0.91 -14.00
CA LEU A 91 -9.02 2.24 -13.85
C LEU A 91 -10.29 2.37 -14.69
N TRP A 92 -10.25 1.99 -15.96
CA TRP A 92 -11.43 2.03 -16.83
C TRP A 92 -12.56 1.15 -16.33
N ARG A 93 -12.24 -0.03 -15.78
CA ARG A 93 -13.27 -0.91 -15.21
C ARG A 93 -13.86 -0.39 -13.90
N ILE A 94 -13.10 0.39 -13.12
CA ILE A 94 -13.63 1.10 -11.97
C ILE A 94 -14.65 2.16 -12.42
N GLU A 95 -14.37 2.91 -13.49
CA GLU A 95 -15.32 3.87 -14.09
C GLU A 95 -16.63 3.20 -14.53
N LEU A 96 -16.56 1.97 -15.05
CA LEU A 96 -17.74 1.20 -15.44
C LEU A 96 -18.47 0.53 -14.26
N GLY A 97 -17.98 0.64 -13.04
CA GLY A 97 -18.54 -0.06 -11.87
C GLY A 97 -18.30 -1.58 -11.90
N LEU A 98 -17.31 -2.07 -12.65
CA LEU A 98 -17.01 -3.49 -12.85
C LEU A 98 -15.58 -3.85 -12.39
N PRO A 99 -15.23 -3.68 -11.10
CA PRO A 99 -13.85 -3.84 -10.62
C PRO A 99 -13.30 -5.25 -10.89
N MET A 100 -12.03 -5.32 -11.33
CA MET A 100 -11.35 -6.59 -11.56
C MET A 100 -11.09 -7.33 -10.23
N ARG A 101 -11.47 -8.61 -10.17
CA ARG A 101 -11.26 -9.49 -9.00
C ARG A 101 -10.24 -10.57 -9.35
N SER A 102 -9.33 -10.92 -8.44
CA SER A 102 -8.47 -12.11 -8.56
C SER A 102 -9.14 -13.34 -7.94
N LEU A 103 -9.01 -14.49 -8.59
CA LEU A 103 -9.56 -15.76 -8.09
C LEU A 103 -8.78 -16.34 -6.91
N ARG A 104 -7.52 -15.94 -6.68
CA ARG A 104 -6.70 -16.48 -5.58
C ARG A 104 -7.24 -16.18 -4.18
N VAL A 105 -8.22 -15.28 -4.06
CA VAL A 105 -8.87 -14.92 -2.80
C VAL A 105 -9.96 -15.92 -2.38
N MET A 106 -10.47 -16.75 -3.31
CA MET A 106 -11.58 -17.68 -3.02
C MET A 106 -11.13 -19.04 -2.44
N ALA A 107 -9.85 -19.41 -2.53
CA ALA A 107 -9.38 -20.76 -2.20
C ALA A 107 -9.16 -21.03 -0.68
N PHE A 108 -9.23 -20.01 0.19
CA PHE A 108 -9.00 -20.20 1.63
C PHE A 108 -10.28 -20.39 2.46
N ARG A 109 -11.46 -20.41 1.84
CA ARG A 109 -12.74 -20.68 2.52
C ARG A 109 -13.18 -22.15 2.38
N LYS A 110 -12.36 -23.12 2.78
CA LYS A 110 -12.89 -24.46 3.10
C LYS A 110 -12.02 -25.24 4.09
N ARG A 111 -12.18 -24.90 5.38
CA ARG A 111 -12.31 -25.88 6.49
C ARG A 111 -12.28 -25.15 7.84
N SER A 112 -13.42 -25.07 8.51
CA SER A 112 -13.53 -25.23 9.98
C SER A 112 -15.00 -25.15 10.42
N GLY A 113 -15.45 -26.22 11.07
CA GLY A 113 -16.74 -26.41 11.74
C GLY A 113 -17.09 -27.91 11.70
N GLU A 114 -17.29 -28.66 12.78
CA GLU A 114 -17.35 -28.42 14.23
C GLU A 114 -17.02 -29.76 14.97
N HIS A 115 -16.82 -29.66 16.31
CA HIS A 115 -16.94 -30.61 17.46
C HIS A 115 -17.23 -32.13 17.20
N ASP A 116 -16.78 -33.10 18.01
CA ASP A 116 -16.76 -33.15 19.48
C ASP A 116 -15.82 -34.25 20.04
N GLY A 117 -15.53 -34.19 21.34
CA GLY A 117 -14.38 -34.83 21.99
C GLY A 117 -14.42 -36.33 22.29
N SER A 118 -13.27 -36.85 22.77
CA SER A 118 -13.20 -37.95 23.73
C SER A 118 -11.76 -38.10 24.27
N ALA A 119 -11.65 -38.36 25.56
CA ALA A 119 -10.41 -38.46 26.32
C ALA A 119 -9.70 -39.82 26.12
N CYS A 120 -8.36 -39.84 26.19
CA CYS A 120 -7.61 -40.85 26.94
C CYS A 120 -6.12 -40.50 27.09
N ASN A 121 -5.58 -40.94 28.23
CA ASN A 121 -4.20 -40.85 28.71
C ASN A 121 -3.19 -41.58 27.81
N GLY A 122 -1.91 -41.19 27.93
CA GLY A 122 -0.81 -42.15 27.77
C GLY A 122 0.49 -41.61 27.19
N THR A 123 1.51 -41.55 28.06
CA THR A 123 2.91 -41.97 27.82
C THR A 123 3.69 -41.41 26.62
N GLY A 124 4.85 -40.78 26.91
CA GLY A 124 5.94 -40.59 25.95
C GLY A 124 6.49 -41.93 25.42
N PRO A 125 7.45 -41.92 24.47
CA PRO A 125 8.83 -41.61 24.85
C PRO A 125 9.68 -40.86 23.79
N LYS A 126 10.83 -40.40 24.28
CA LYS A 126 12.01 -39.96 23.50
C LYS A 126 12.49 -41.06 22.56
N CYS A 127 12.98 -40.70 21.38
CA CYS A 127 13.97 -41.51 20.67
C CYS A 127 15.04 -40.61 20.04
N SER A 128 16.26 -41.09 20.14
CA SER A 128 17.52 -40.41 19.86
C SER A 128 18.26 -41.19 18.78
N ARG A 129 19.14 -40.48 18.05
CA ARG A 129 20.47 -40.94 17.59
C ARG A 129 20.60 -41.79 16.31
N GLY A 130 21.60 -41.37 15.52
CA GLY A 130 22.29 -42.08 14.43
C GLY A 130 22.89 -41.00 13.51
N GLN A 131 24.11 -40.47 13.70
CA GLN A 131 25.45 -41.07 13.75
C GLN A 131 25.82 -41.81 12.46
N PHE A 132 26.56 -41.14 11.57
CA PHE A 132 27.42 -41.78 10.57
C PHE A 132 28.77 -41.07 10.53
N HIS A 133 29.83 -41.87 10.55
CA HIS A 133 31.26 -41.53 10.61
C HIS A 133 31.88 -41.49 9.20
N GLY A 134 32.74 -40.48 8.95
CA GLY A 134 34.04 -40.47 8.22
C GLY A 134 34.18 -41.11 6.81
N PRO A 135 35.33 -40.94 6.10
CA PRO A 135 36.66 -40.49 6.57
C PRO A 135 37.35 -39.39 5.72
N VAL A 136 38.59 -39.06 6.11
CA VAL A 136 39.48 -37.93 5.74
C VAL A 136 40.65 -38.39 4.84
N ASP A 137 41.20 -37.46 4.04
CA ASP A 137 42.59 -37.30 3.50
C ASP A 137 42.54 -36.85 2.01
N GLN A 138 43.39 -36.01 1.39
CA GLN A 138 44.55 -35.17 1.74
C GLN A 138 44.89 -34.26 0.53
N LEU A 139 45.58 -33.14 0.78
CA LEU A 139 46.56 -32.40 -0.08
C LEU A 139 46.11 -31.56 -1.30
N GLY A 140 46.64 -30.32 -1.37
CA GLY A 140 46.82 -29.56 -2.62
C GLY A 140 46.82 -28.02 -2.48
N VAL A 141 47.99 -27.40 -2.62
CA VAL A 141 48.28 -25.95 -2.61
C VAL A 141 47.80 -25.26 -3.91
N VAL A 142 47.45 -23.95 -3.86
CA VAL A 142 47.82 -22.84 -4.79
C VAL A 142 46.81 -21.66 -4.70
N THR A 143 47.33 -20.45 -4.43
CA THR A 143 46.72 -19.09 -4.50
C THR A 143 46.62 -18.58 -5.96
N PRO A 144 46.12 -17.36 -6.29
CA PRO A 144 45.13 -16.46 -5.68
C PRO A 144 44.06 -15.97 -6.72
N ALA A 145 43.18 -15.03 -6.29
CA ALA A 145 42.65 -13.89 -7.05
C ALA A 145 41.11 -13.76 -7.20
N THR A 146 40.63 -12.64 -6.64
CA THR A 146 39.54 -11.77 -7.14
C THR A 146 38.10 -12.28 -7.04
N THR A 147 37.46 -11.96 -5.92
CA THR A 147 36.00 -11.93 -5.77
C THR A 147 35.50 -10.50 -6.01
N PRO A 148 34.57 -10.25 -6.94
CA PRO A 148 33.92 -8.95 -7.04
C PRO A 148 32.88 -8.80 -5.94
N GLU A 149 33.06 -7.70 -5.20
CA GLU A 149 32.22 -7.10 -4.19
C GLU A 149 30.77 -6.92 -4.66
N LEU A 150 29.85 -7.73 -4.14
CA LEU A 150 28.42 -7.47 -4.26
C LEU A 150 28.05 -6.34 -3.29
N VAL A 151 27.92 -5.14 -3.86
CA VAL A 151 27.37 -3.95 -3.22
C VAL A 151 25.93 -4.26 -2.76
N VAL A 152 25.79 -4.57 -1.47
CA VAL A 152 24.52 -4.62 -0.75
C VAL A 152 24.00 -3.19 -0.68
N LYS A 153 23.00 -2.85 -1.50
CA LYS A 153 22.25 -1.59 -1.37
C LYS A 153 21.39 -1.65 -0.10
N PRO A 154 21.54 -0.71 0.85
CA PRO A 154 20.76 -0.70 2.07
C PRO A 154 19.31 -0.24 1.82
N ASN A 155 18.46 -0.74 2.71
CA ASN A 155 17.02 -0.56 2.83
C ASN A 155 16.45 0.79 2.36
N LYS A 156 15.36 0.71 1.60
CA LYS A 156 14.46 1.82 1.29
C LYS A 156 13.99 2.48 2.60
N VAL A 157 14.45 3.70 2.81
CA VAL A 157 13.89 4.66 3.78
C VAL A 157 12.40 4.85 3.42
N PRO A 158 11.47 4.88 4.39
CA PRO A 158 10.07 5.18 4.11
C PRO A 158 9.95 6.55 3.42
N PRO A 159 8.98 6.74 2.52
CA PRO A 159 8.84 7.98 1.78
C PRO A 159 8.74 9.17 2.74
N ASN A 160 9.51 10.22 2.45
CA ASN A 160 9.52 11.48 3.17
C ASN A 160 8.15 12.15 2.95
N ILE A 161 7.22 11.91 3.88
CA ILE A 161 5.88 12.51 3.88
C ILE A 161 6.00 13.83 4.63
N ASP A 162 5.81 14.95 3.93
CA ASP A 162 5.80 16.29 4.52
C ASP A 162 4.45 16.53 5.21
N TYR A 163 4.42 16.30 6.50
CA TYR A 163 3.24 16.45 7.34
C TYR A 163 3.06 17.94 7.70
N LYS A 164 2.21 18.65 6.92
CA LYS A 164 1.77 20.02 7.25
C LYS A 164 1.27 20.08 8.71
N GLN A 165 1.75 21.09 9.45
CA GLN A 165 1.43 21.49 10.84
C GLN A 165 0.54 20.54 11.68
N PHE A 166 1.09 20.01 12.77
CA PHE A 166 0.34 19.19 13.74
C PHE A 166 -0.89 19.93 14.29
N SER A 167 -2.08 19.39 14.00
CA SER A 167 -3.35 19.92 14.50
C SER A 167 -3.95 18.98 15.56
N TRP A 168 -4.20 19.51 16.75
CA TRP A 168 -4.89 18.80 17.83
C TRP A 168 -6.15 19.55 18.29
N PRO A 169 -7.32 18.90 18.44
CA PRO A 169 -7.58 17.49 18.11
C PRO A 169 -7.47 17.19 16.61
N MET A 170 -7.12 15.96 16.25
CA MET A 170 -7.16 15.54 14.84
C MET A 170 -8.61 15.58 14.35
N THR A 171 -8.81 16.10 13.14
CA THR A 171 -10.10 16.07 12.46
C THR A 171 -10.14 14.98 11.39
N THR A 172 -11.34 14.67 10.91
CA THR A 172 -11.55 13.70 9.82
C THR A 172 -10.92 14.15 8.51
N GLU A 173 -10.88 15.45 8.25
CA GLU A 173 -10.30 16.07 7.06
C GLU A 173 -8.78 15.89 7.09
N VAL A 174 -8.15 16.14 8.24
CA VAL A 174 -6.70 15.93 8.41
C VAL A 174 -6.34 14.46 8.20
N LEU A 175 -7.12 13.52 8.73
CA LEU A 175 -6.89 12.09 8.48
C LEU A 175 -7.03 11.75 6.98
N ARG A 176 -8.03 12.31 6.31
CA ARG A 176 -8.21 12.14 4.85
C ARG A 176 -7.02 12.69 4.08
N ASP A 177 -6.53 13.87 4.42
CA ASP A 177 -5.39 14.52 3.76
C ASP A 177 -4.09 13.73 3.95
N ILE A 178 -3.85 13.24 5.18
CA ILE A 178 -2.70 12.36 5.48
C ILE A 178 -2.76 11.10 4.60
N LEU A 179 -3.93 10.47 4.48
CA LEU A 179 -4.09 9.28 3.66
C LEU A 179 -3.95 9.60 2.16
N ALA A 180 -4.49 10.72 1.70
CA ALA A 180 -4.38 11.15 0.31
C ALA A 180 -2.91 11.44 -0.09
N SER A 181 -2.07 11.85 0.86
CA SER A 181 -0.66 12.19 0.61
C SER A 181 0.21 11.00 0.20
N CYS A 182 -0.20 9.76 0.52
CA CYS A 182 0.59 8.56 0.23
C CYS A 182 -0.18 7.52 -0.59
N SER A 183 0.54 6.71 -1.38
CA SER A 183 -0.07 5.71 -2.27
C SER A 183 -0.90 4.68 -1.50
N VAL A 184 -0.36 4.18 -0.39
CA VAL A 184 -1.06 3.23 0.49
C VAL A 184 -2.32 3.85 1.08
N GLY A 185 -2.27 5.10 1.53
CA GLY A 185 -3.43 5.79 2.08
C GLY A 185 -4.53 6.01 1.05
N ARG A 186 -4.18 6.32 -0.21
CA ARG A 186 -5.15 6.37 -1.32
C ARG A 186 -5.81 5.03 -1.58
N MET A 187 -5.06 3.92 -1.51
CA MET A 187 -5.65 2.58 -1.62
C MET A 187 -6.60 2.27 -0.45
N ILE A 188 -6.26 2.69 0.76
CA ILE A 188 -7.13 2.52 1.95
C ILE A 188 -8.43 3.31 1.76
N LEU A 189 -8.35 4.57 1.32
CA LEU A 189 -9.52 5.41 1.07
C LEU A 189 -10.47 4.75 0.07
N HIS A 190 -9.94 4.26 -1.05
CA HIS A 190 -10.75 3.57 -2.06
C HIS A 190 -11.32 2.24 -1.56
N SER A 191 -10.52 1.44 -0.83
CA SER A 191 -10.97 0.14 -0.32
C SER A 191 -12.11 0.25 0.70
N ALA A 192 -12.20 1.37 1.42
CA ALA A 192 -13.19 1.55 2.47
C ALA A 192 -14.59 1.95 1.96
N GLU A 193 -14.72 2.33 0.69
CA GLU A 193 -16.00 2.75 0.08
C GLU A 193 -17.01 1.59 -0.01
N LEU A 194 -16.52 0.35 -0.04
CA LEU A 194 -17.32 -0.84 -0.36
C LEU A 194 -17.58 -1.74 0.84
N ALA A 195 -16.70 -1.75 1.83
CA ALA A 195 -16.78 -2.65 2.99
C ALA A 195 -15.82 -2.22 4.11
N THR A 196 -15.88 -2.96 5.22
CA THR A 196 -14.83 -2.95 6.26
C THR A 196 -13.48 -3.25 5.63
N LEU A 197 -12.45 -2.51 6.04
CA LEU A 197 -11.08 -2.68 5.55
C LEU A 197 -10.57 -4.08 5.88
N GLU A 198 -9.82 -4.65 4.95
CA GLU A 198 -9.09 -5.89 5.20
C GLU A 198 -8.04 -5.68 6.31
N LYS A 199 -7.70 -6.74 7.05
CA LYS A 199 -6.73 -6.68 8.16
C LYS A 199 -5.38 -6.08 7.75
N SER A 200 -4.96 -6.30 6.49
CA SER A 200 -3.75 -5.72 5.90
C SER A 200 -3.84 -4.19 5.82
N PHE A 201 -4.97 -3.65 5.38
CA PHE A 201 -5.23 -2.21 5.31
C PHE A 201 -5.50 -1.59 6.68
N GLN A 202 -6.19 -2.29 7.59
CA GLN A 202 -6.33 -1.83 8.99
C GLN A 202 -4.96 -1.69 9.68
N SER A 203 -4.05 -2.64 9.43
CA SER A 203 -2.67 -2.59 9.94
C SER A 203 -1.86 -1.43 9.34
N GLN A 204 -2.01 -1.17 8.03
CA GLN A 204 -1.36 -0.05 7.35
C GLN A 204 -1.93 1.31 7.76
N LEU A 205 -3.26 1.44 7.90
CA LEU A 205 -3.92 2.62 8.44
C LEU A 205 -3.40 2.93 9.84
N THR A 206 -3.37 1.91 10.72
CA THR A 206 -2.81 2.05 12.07
C THR A 206 -1.35 2.50 12.03
N ALA A 207 -0.55 1.97 11.09
CA ALA A 207 0.84 2.38 10.91
C ALA A 207 0.95 3.87 10.56
N ILE A 208 0.26 4.31 9.51
CA ILE A 208 0.26 5.69 9.02
C ILE A 208 -0.13 6.65 10.14
N MET A 209 -1.19 6.33 10.89
CA MET A 209 -1.65 7.20 11.98
C MET A 209 -0.65 7.32 13.13
N ILE A 210 -0.02 6.21 13.52
CA ILE A 210 0.98 6.22 14.58
C ILE A 210 2.29 6.86 14.11
N ASP A 211 2.67 6.68 12.84
CA ASP A 211 3.82 7.36 12.23
C ASP A 211 3.61 8.89 12.23
N TYR A 212 2.42 9.36 11.82
CA TYR A 212 2.04 10.76 11.92
C TYR A 212 2.12 11.27 13.36
N HIS A 213 1.50 10.56 14.32
CA HIS A 213 1.55 10.96 15.72
C HIS A 213 2.99 11.06 16.24
N MET A 214 3.82 10.05 15.97
CA MET A 214 5.21 9.99 16.43
C MET A 214 6.12 11.04 15.79
N ALA A 215 5.75 11.60 14.64
CA ALA A 215 6.48 12.71 14.04
C ALA A 215 6.31 14.02 14.82
N HIS A 216 5.24 14.14 15.59
CA HIS A 216 4.88 15.38 16.30
C HIS A 216 4.87 15.25 17.83
N ASP A 217 4.67 14.04 18.37
CA ASP A 217 4.61 13.80 19.81
C ASP A 217 5.29 12.46 20.19
N ALA A 218 6.01 12.46 21.30
CA ALA A 218 6.70 11.28 21.85
C ALA A 218 5.83 10.46 22.82
N LYS A 219 4.66 10.99 23.21
CA LYS A 219 3.74 10.37 24.17
C LYS A 219 2.33 10.30 23.59
N ILE A 220 1.67 9.16 23.79
CA ILE A 220 0.26 8.98 23.40
C ILE A 220 -0.63 8.91 24.65
N THR A 221 -1.71 9.69 24.65
CA THR A 221 -2.72 9.77 25.71
C THR A 221 -3.97 8.97 25.35
N ALA A 222 -4.81 8.67 26.34
CA ALA A 222 -6.10 8.01 26.10
C ALA A 222 -7.03 8.87 25.24
N MET A 223 -7.03 10.19 25.43
CA MET A 223 -7.83 11.12 24.64
C MET A 223 -7.38 11.16 23.16
N GLN A 224 -6.08 11.04 22.89
CA GLN A 224 -5.54 10.89 21.54
C GLN A 224 -5.98 9.59 20.88
N LEU A 225 -5.88 8.45 21.56
CA LEU A 225 -6.37 7.16 21.03
C LEU A 225 -7.87 7.19 20.73
N GLU A 226 -8.65 7.83 21.61
CA GLU A 226 -10.09 8.02 21.44
C GLU A 226 -10.41 8.90 20.24
N ASN A 227 -9.78 10.06 20.12
CA ASN A 227 -9.94 10.96 18.97
C ASN A 227 -9.55 10.26 17.65
N TYR A 228 -8.42 9.55 17.61
CA TYR A 228 -8.00 8.79 16.44
C TYR A 228 -8.99 7.71 16.04
N SER A 229 -9.43 6.88 16.98
CA SER A 229 -10.43 5.83 16.69
C SER A 229 -11.74 6.41 16.19
N ARG A 230 -12.17 7.57 16.73
CA ARG A 230 -13.35 8.30 16.29
C ARG A 230 -13.19 8.79 14.85
N CYS A 231 -12.08 9.46 14.52
CA CYS A 231 -11.81 9.95 13.17
C CYS A 231 -11.78 8.81 12.15
N ILE A 232 -11.18 7.67 12.49
CA ILE A 232 -11.20 6.47 11.64
C ILE A 232 -12.64 6.03 11.36
N THR A 233 -13.46 5.85 12.38
CA THR A 233 -14.85 5.38 12.19
C THR A 233 -15.77 6.40 11.54
N MET A 234 -15.44 7.69 11.64
CA MET A 234 -16.16 8.74 10.90
C MET A 234 -15.77 8.76 9.42
N LEU A 235 -14.50 8.51 9.11
CA LEU A 235 -14.01 8.46 7.73
C LEU A 235 -14.36 7.13 7.04
N PHE A 236 -14.45 6.05 7.82
CA PHE A 236 -14.73 4.69 7.37
C PHE A 236 -15.90 4.09 8.16
N PRO A 237 -17.15 4.31 7.74
CA PRO A 237 -18.34 3.92 8.51
C PRO A 237 -18.47 2.41 8.78
N HIS A 238 -17.82 1.58 7.96
CA HIS A 238 -17.83 0.12 8.11
C HIS A 238 -16.77 -0.41 9.10
N GLU A 239 -15.92 0.46 9.62
CA GLU A 239 -14.91 0.09 10.61
C GLU A 239 -15.48 0.02 12.02
N ASN A 240 -14.90 -0.86 12.84
CA ASN A 240 -15.27 -0.99 14.24
C ASN A 240 -14.28 -0.22 15.13
N LYS A 241 -14.79 0.71 15.94
CA LYS A 241 -13.98 1.50 16.88
C LYS A 241 -13.10 0.64 17.80
N THR A 242 -13.65 -0.49 18.26
CA THR A 242 -12.96 -1.40 19.20
C THR A 242 -11.75 -2.11 18.57
N THR A 243 -11.66 -2.17 17.24
CA THR A 243 -10.46 -2.63 16.53
C THR A 243 -9.28 -1.72 16.82
N TYR A 244 -9.51 -0.41 16.86
CA TYR A 244 -8.47 0.63 16.95
C TYR A 244 -8.19 1.04 18.37
N HIS A 245 -9.23 1.23 19.18
CA HIS A 245 -9.11 1.59 20.58
C HIS A 245 -10.10 0.84 21.45
N ILE A 246 -9.55 0.17 22.47
CA ILE A 246 -10.28 -0.35 23.61
C ILE A 246 -9.84 0.44 24.84
N PRO A 247 -10.73 1.23 25.49
CA PRO A 247 -10.41 1.96 26.71
C PRO A 247 -9.91 1.03 27.83
N ARG A 248 -9.22 1.61 28.81
CA ARG A 248 -8.84 0.85 30.01
C ARG A 248 -10.12 0.41 30.74
N GLY A 249 -10.20 -0.88 31.02
CA GLY A 249 -11.28 -1.45 31.80
C GLY A 249 -10.85 -1.68 33.26
N PRO A 250 -11.80 -1.98 34.17
CA PRO A 250 -11.51 -2.26 35.58
C PRO A 250 -10.51 -3.41 35.77
N THR A 251 -10.47 -4.36 34.83
CA THR A 251 -9.56 -5.52 34.85
C THR A 251 -8.29 -5.34 34.01
N ARG A 252 -8.19 -4.28 33.18
CA ARG A 252 -7.06 -4.08 32.25
C ARG A 252 -6.26 -2.83 32.60
N ARG A 253 -4.99 -3.05 32.96
CA ARG A 253 -4.06 -1.96 33.33
C ARG A 253 -3.75 -1.00 32.18
N ASN A 254 -3.75 -1.47 30.94
CA ASN A 254 -3.38 -0.71 29.73
C ASN A 254 -4.54 -0.71 28.71
N PRO A 255 -4.66 0.34 27.87
CA PRO A 255 -5.65 0.34 26.81
C PRO A 255 -5.31 -0.73 25.77
N GLY A 256 -6.32 -1.23 25.07
CA GLY A 256 -6.17 -2.17 23.97
C GLY A 256 -6.43 -1.52 22.61
N GLY A 257 -6.45 -2.36 21.57
CA GLY A 257 -6.65 -1.93 20.18
C GLY A 257 -5.33 -1.80 19.42
N SER A 258 -5.44 -1.73 18.09
CA SER A 258 -4.31 -1.71 17.18
C SER A 258 -3.43 -0.47 17.36
N LEU A 259 -4.03 0.72 17.61
CA LEU A 259 -3.30 2.00 17.73
C LEU A 259 -2.29 1.98 18.88
N TYR A 260 -2.74 1.61 20.09
CA TYR A 260 -1.86 1.55 21.25
C TYR A 260 -0.79 0.46 21.08
N SER A 261 -1.19 -0.71 20.60
CA SER A 261 -0.28 -1.84 20.37
C SER A 261 0.84 -1.45 19.40
N ARG A 262 0.50 -0.76 18.31
CA ARG A 262 1.46 -0.29 17.31
C ARG A 262 2.42 0.76 17.90
N PHE A 263 1.90 1.75 18.63
CA PHE A 263 2.72 2.77 19.28
C PHE A 263 3.78 2.17 20.21
N ILE A 264 3.38 1.21 21.07
CA ILE A 264 4.32 0.54 21.98
C ILE A 264 5.38 -0.26 21.21
N ASN A 265 4.96 -1.06 20.21
CA ASN A 265 5.87 -1.85 19.41
C ASN A 265 6.90 -0.97 18.69
N GLN A 266 6.46 0.17 18.14
CA GLN A 266 7.34 1.09 17.44
C GLN A 266 8.32 1.80 18.38
N LYS A 267 7.93 2.12 19.64
CA LYS A 267 8.88 2.60 20.65
C LYS A 267 9.95 1.57 20.99
N ILE A 268 9.55 0.30 21.14
CA ILE A 268 10.49 -0.79 21.42
C ILE A 268 11.45 -0.97 20.24
N SER A 269 10.95 -1.01 19.00
CA SER A 269 11.77 -1.14 17.80
C SER A 269 12.77 0.02 17.63
N LYS A 270 12.34 1.27 17.83
CA LYS A 270 13.25 2.43 17.76
C LYS A 270 14.35 2.37 18.83
N LYS A 271 14.02 1.93 20.04
CA LYS A 271 15.00 1.76 21.12
C LYS A 271 16.00 0.64 20.80
N ALA A 272 15.55 -0.48 20.24
CA ALA A 272 16.42 -1.58 19.85
C ALA A 272 17.41 -1.16 18.74
N LEU A 273 16.95 -0.38 17.76
CA LEU A 273 17.82 0.16 16.70
C LEU A 273 18.89 1.12 17.25
N ALA A 274 18.53 2.00 18.19
CA ALA A 274 19.49 2.92 18.81
C ALA A 274 20.59 2.19 19.61
N ILE A 275 20.25 1.09 20.29
CA ILE A 275 21.22 0.28 21.05
C ILE A 275 22.15 -0.49 20.11
N GLY A 276 21.62 -1.07 19.03
CA GLY A 276 22.42 -1.79 18.03
C GLY A 276 23.42 -0.89 17.30
N SER A 277 23.06 0.37 17.02
CA SER A 277 23.97 1.35 16.40
C SER A 277 25.04 1.89 17.35
N GLY A 278 24.79 1.93 18.66
CA GLY A 278 25.76 2.40 19.65
C GLY A 278 26.92 1.45 19.94
N MET A 279 26.79 0.16 19.61
CA MET A 279 27.86 -0.82 19.81
C MET A 279 28.90 -0.87 18.67
N ALA A 280 28.63 -0.21 17.53
CA ALA A 280 29.53 -0.20 16.38
C ALA A 280 30.56 0.95 16.39
N SER A 281 30.48 1.88 17.34
CA SER A 281 31.30 3.10 17.36
C SER A 281 32.36 3.15 18.47
N SER A 282 32.65 2.04 19.16
CA SER A 282 33.67 2.00 20.21
C SER A 282 34.69 0.88 19.97
N SER A 283 35.56 1.08 18.98
CA SER A 283 36.87 0.41 18.93
C SER A 283 37.94 1.41 19.36
N PRO A 284 38.56 1.26 20.54
CA PRO A 284 39.72 2.06 20.89
C PRO A 284 40.93 1.54 20.11
N PHE A 285 41.46 2.37 19.22
CA PHE A 285 42.81 2.20 18.70
C PHE A 285 43.78 2.39 19.88
N LEU A 286 44.37 1.29 20.35
CA LEU A 286 45.55 1.32 21.20
C LEU A 286 46.78 1.55 20.30
N THR A 287 47.57 2.56 20.66
CA THR A 287 48.91 2.83 20.11
C THR A 287 49.94 2.28 21.08
#